data_AF-A0A7W2A0B0-F1
#
_entry.id   AF-A0A7W2A0B0-F1
#
_cell.length_a   1.000
_cell.length_b   1.000
_cell.length_c   1.000
_cell.angle_alpha   90.00
_cell.angle_beta   90.00
_cell.angle_gamma   90.00
#
_symmetry.space_group_name_H-M   'P 1'
#
loop_
_entity.id
_entity.type
_entity.pdbx_description
1 polymer ?
#
loop_
_entity_poly.entity_id
_entity_poly.type
_entity_poly.pdbx_seq_one_letter_code
_entity_poly.pdbx_strand_id
1 'polypeptide(L)'
;MEKFFQKGEWQFSFRHLFRRIFLEDWLTKVIALFITVTLWLGVTGQPTTERLRDVTLKPRVADTIEATDISVQEVDLLVTGDKRKIDQIKEENLIVVLDLTDVQAGDRTIQITSENVNVELPTGVRLEEVQPNKIAVKLETVTEREIAVKVETEGAVPENFEVYSKTVAPQKVRVRGPESFIKSL
;
A
#
# COMPACT_ATOMS: atom_id res chain seq x y z
N MET A 1 17.50 -68.70 43.31
CA MET A 1 16.75 -69.55 42.37
C MET A 1 15.30 -69.44 42.78
N GLU A 2 14.30 -69.02 42.02
CA GLU A 2 14.07 -68.73 40.61
C GLU A 2 12.98 -67.62 40.59
N LYS A 3 13.16 -66.53 39.84
CA LYS A 3 12.43 -66.25 38.59
C LYS A 3 10.96 -66.74 38.59
N PHE A 4 10.00 -65.85 38.35
CA PHE A 4 9.44 -65.60 37.01
C PHE A 4 8.14 -64.78 37.07
N PHE A 5 8.23 -63.56 36.52
CA PHE A 5 7.27 -62.99 35.57
C PHE A 5 5.79 -62.86 35.98
N GLN A 6 5.50 -61.80 36.72
CA GLN A 6 4.21 -61.11 36.65
C GLN A 6 4.22 -60.19 35.40
N LYS A 7 4.06 -60.77 34.21
CA LYS A 7 3.97 -60.00 32.95
C LYS A 7 3.09 -60.77 31.96
N GLY A 8 1.80 -60.45 31.89
CA GLY A 8 0.98 -61.08 30.86
C GLY A 8 -0.54 -60.98 30.95
N GLU A 9 -1.13 -59.90 31.47
CA GLU A 9 -2.61 -59.72 31.42
C GLU A 9 -3.04 -58.51 30.58
N TRP A 10 -2.34 -58.25 29.47
CA TRP A 10 -2.67 -57.12 28.56
C TRP A 10 -2.76 -57.48 27.07
N GLN A 11 -2.73 -58.77 26.68
CA GLN A 11 -2.67 -59.13 25.26
C GLN A 11 -3.90 -59.86 24.68
N PHE A 12 -4.93 -60.20 25.45
CA PHE A 12 -6.05 -60.98 24.92
C PHE A 12 -7.36 -60.22 24.64
N SER A 13 -7.53 -58.99 25.14
CA SER A 13 -8.78 -58.22 24.95
C SER A 13 -8.77 -57.21 23.79
N PHE A 14 -7.78 -57.26 22.88
CA PHE A 14 -7.70 -56.33 21.73
C PHE A 14 -8.24 -56.92 20.41
N ARG A 15 -8.31 -58.25 20.27
CA ARG A 15 -8.66 -58.89 18.97
C ARG A 15 -10.16 -58.90 18.66
N HIS A 16 -11.02 -58.79 19.68
CA HIS A 16 -12.47 -58.89 19.51
C HIS A 16 -13.16 -57.52 19.40
N LEU A 17 -12.58 -56.50 20.04
CA LEU A 17 -12.97 -55.10 19.85
C LEU A 17 -12.63 -54.60 18.44
N PHE A 18 -11.48 -55.01 17.89
CA PHE A 18 -11.07 -54.60 16.55
C PHE A 18 -12.03 -55.08 15.46
N ARG A 19 -12.57 -56.31 15.54
CA ARG A 19 -13.48 -56.82 14.49
C ARG A 19 -14.84 -56.12 14.47
N ARG A 20 -15.45 -55.80 15.62
CA ARG A 20 -16.74 -55.07 15.66
C ARG A 20 -16.60 -53.58 15.36
N ILE A 21 -15.49 -52.97 15.79
CA ILE A 21 -15.22 -51.55 15.47
C ILE A 21 -14.87 -51.38 13.98
N PHE A 22 -14.33 -52.42 13.33
CA PHE A 22 -13.85 -52.36 11.94
C PHE A 22 -14.77 -53.01 10.90
N LEU A 23 -15.76 -53.84 11.27
CA LEU A 23 -16.63 -54.54 10.29
C LEU A 23 -18.14 -54.27 10.44
N GLU A 24 -18.59 -53.57 11.47
CA GLU A 24 -20.00 -53.18 11.61
C GLU A 24 -20.10 -51.64 11.66
N ASP A 25 -20.98 -51.07 10.83
CA ASP A 25 -21.20 -49.63 10.61
C ASP A 25 -20.05 -48.83 9.94
N TRP A 26 -19.25 -49.47 9.08
CA TRP A 26 -18.22 -48.76 8.28
C TRP A 26 -18.85 -47.61 7.47
N LEU A 27 -20.00 -47.85 6.85
CA LEU A 27 -20.69 -46.87 6.00
C LEU A 27 -20.99 -45.57 6.77
N THR A 28 -21.51 -45.69 7.99
CA THR A 28 -21.83 -44.53 8.85
C THR A 28 -20.59 -43.72 9.22
N LYS A 29 -19.45 -44.39 9.49
CA LYS A 29 -18.19 -43.71 9.80
C LYS A 29 -17.60 -42.99 8.60
N VAL A 30 -17.69 -43.58 7.40
CA VAL A 30 -17.22 -42.92 6.17
C VAL A 30 -18.09 -41.73 5.81
N ILE A 31 -19.41 -41.84 5.97
CA ILE A 31 -20.33 -40.72 5.77
C ILE A 31 -20.03 -39.59 6.76
N ALA A 32 -19.83 -39.91 8.05
CA ALA A 32 -19.47 -38.92 9.05
C ALA A 32 -18.14 -38.23 8.72
N LEU A 33 -17.11 -39.00 8.36
CA LEU A 33 -15.81 -38.48 7.93
C LEU A 33 -15.94 -37.60 6.69
N PHE A 34 -16.70 -38.03 5.69
CA PHE A 34 -16.94 -37.27 4.46
C PHE A 34 -17.61 -35.93 4.77
N ILE A 35 -18.68 -35.93 5.58
CA ILE A 35 -19.35 -34.70 6.01
C ILE A 35 -18.38 -33.78 6.76
N THR A 36 -17.60 -34.32 7.70
CA THR A 36 -16.60 -33.54 8.44
C THR A 36 -15.53 -32.94 7.52
N VAL A 37 -15.00 -33.71 6.56
CA VAL A 37 -13.99 -33.25 5.61
C VAL A 37 -14.57 -32.21 4.64
N THR A 38 -15.80 -32.41 4.16
CA THR A 38 -16.49 -31.44 3.29
C THR A 38 -16.75 -30.13 4.03
N LEU A 39 -17.25 -30.18 5.27
CA LEU A 39 -17.42 -28.99 6.11
C LEU A 39 -16.09 -28.30 6.40
N TRP A 40 -15.05 -29.08 6.74
CA TRP A 40 -13.73 -28.55 6.99
C TRP A 40 -13.18 -27.81 5.76
N LEU A 41 -13.24 -28.43 4.58
CA LEU A 41 -12.79 -27.81 3.32
C LEU A 41 -13.63 -26.58 2.93
N GLY A 42 -14.94 -26.59 3.24
CA GLY A 42 -15.81 -25.44 3.00
C GLY A 42 -15.48 -24.22 3.88
N VAL A 43 -14.90 -24.44 5.06
CA VAL A 43 -14.56 -23.38 6.02
C VAL A 43 -13.09 -22.95 5.92
N THR A 44 -12.16 -23.84 5.55
CA THR A 44 -10.70 -23.59 5.61
C THR A 44 -10.11 -22.74 4.47
N GLY A 45 -10.95 -22.07 3.67
CA GLY A 45 -10.49 -21.35 2.49
C GLY A 45 -10.99 -19.92 2.35
N GLN A 46 -11.61 -19.34 3.38
CA GLN A 46 -12.10 -17.96 3.26
C GLN A 46 -10.92 -16.98 3.25
N PRO A 47 -10.76 -16.17 2.18
CA PRO A 47 -9.73 -15.16 2.15
C PRO A 47 -10.00 -14.15 3.26
N THR A 48 -8.95 -13.73 3.96
CA THR A 48 -9.08 -12.75 5.04
C THR A 48 -8.93 -11.36 4.44
N THR A 49 -9.84 -10.46 4.80
CA THR A 49 -9.72 -9.03 4.49
C THR A 49 -9.02 -8.35 5.65
N GLU A 50 -7.90 -7.70 5.36
CA GLU A 50 -7.09 -6.95 6.34
C GLU A 50 -6.93 -5.51 5.85
N ARG A 51 -6.76 -4.58 6.79
CA ARG A 51 -6.53 -3.17 6.48
C ARG A 51 -5.06 -2.84 6.68
N LEU A 52 -4.38 -2.43 5.61
CA LEU A 52 -3.04 -1.86 5.66
C LEU A 52 -3.18 -0.36 5.86
N ARG A 53 -2.44 0.20 6.82
CA ARG A 53 -2.53 1.61 7.20
C ARG A 53 -1.30 2.38 6.77
N ASP A 54 -1.47 3.69 6.65
CA ASP A 54 -0.38 4.65 6.48
C ASP A 54 0.48 4.37 5.22
N VAL A 55 -0.18 3.95 4.14
CA VAL A 55 0.51 3.64 2.88
C VAL A 55 0.74 4.93 2.09
N THR A 56 1.96 5.15 1.63
CA THR A 56 2.33 6.38 0.91
C THR A 56 1.63 6.48 -0.45
N LEU A 57 0.93 7.58 -0.67
CA LEU A 57 0.29 7.94 -1.94
C LEU A 57 1.23 8.81 -2.78
N LYS A 58 1.52 8.38 -4.01
CA LYS A 58 2.23 9.18 -5.01
C LYS A 58 1.32 9.51 -6.18
N PRO A 59 1.06 10.80 -6.45
CA PRO A 59 0.37 11.20 -7.67
C PRO A 59 1.28 10.97 -8.88
N ARG A 60 0.74 10.45 -9.96
CA ARG A 60 1.34 10.49 -11.29
C ARG A 60 0.57 11.52 -12.11
N VAL A 61 1.22 12.61 -12.46
CA VAL A 61 0.65 13.71 -13.26
C VAL A 61 1.34 13.78 -14.62
N ALA A 62 0.70 14.42 -15.60
CA ALA A 62 1.29 14.66 -16.91
C ALA A 62 2.45 15.67 -16.83
N ASP A 63 3.43 15.61 -17.75
CA ASP A 63 4.63 16.48 -17.75
C ASP A 63 4.34 18.00 -17.81
N THR A 64 3.12 18.38 -18.17
CA THR A 64 2.65 19.76 -18.31
C THR A 64 1.97 20.31 -17.06
N ILE A 65 1.74 19.47 -16.04
CA ILE A 65 0.98 19.79 -14.84
C ILE A 65 1.74 19.31 -13.61
N GLU A 66 1.85 20.14 -12.58
CA GLU A 66 2.39 19.76 -11.28
C GLU A 66 1.28 19.78 -10.22
N ALA A 67 1.31 18.79 -9.33
CA ALA A 67 0.47 18.79 -8.14
C ALA A 67 1.14 19.67 -7.07
N THR A 68 0.59 20.88 -6.87
CA THR A 68 1.12 21.84 -5.91
C THR A 68 0.66 21.52 -4.48
N ASP A 69 -0.55 21.00 -4.33
CA ASP A 69 -1.10 20.65 -3.02
C ASP A 69 -1.99 19.40 -3.11
N ILE A 70 -1.79 18.48 -2.18
CA ILE A 70 -2.56 17.25 -2.02
C ILE A 70 -2.91 17.10 -0.56
N SER A 71 -4.21 17.09 -0.27
CA SER A 71 -4.73 17.06 1.10
C SER A 71 -4.36 15.80 1.88
N VAL A 72 -3.97 14.72 1.21
CA VAL A 72 -3.75 13.39 1.81
C VAL A 72 -2.52 12.75 1.18
N GLN A 73 -1.49 12.48 1.99
CA GLN A 73 -0.25 11.84 1.55
C GLN A 73 -0.19 10.34 1.92
N GLU A 74 -1.06 9.91 2.84
CA GLU A 74 -1.13 8.54 3.35
C GLU A 74 -2.56 8.01 3.23
N VAL A 75 -2.71 6.77 2.79
CA VAL A 75 -4.01 6.12 2.57
C VAL A 75 -4.06 4.74 3.21
N ASP A 76 -5.26 4.33 3.60
CA ASP A 76 -5.57 3.00 4.09
C ASP A 76 -5.98 2.12 2.91
N LEU A 77 -5.38 0.93 2.79
CA LEU A 77 -5.74 -0.06 1.78
C LEU A 77 -6.50 -1.21 2.42
N LEU A 78 -7.64 -1.57 1.84
CA LEU A 78 -8.36 -2.78 2.20
C LEU A 78 -7.97 -3.88 1.22
N VAL A 79 -7.26 -4.90 1.72
CA VAL A 79 -6.74 -5.99 0.89
C VAL A 79 -7.32 -7.33 1.32
N THR A 80 -7.58 -8.20 0.35
CA THR A 80 -8.14 -9.53 0.58
C THR A 80 -7.18 -10.59 0.04
N GLY A 81 -6.83 -11.58 0.87
CA GLY A 81 -5.87 -12.62 0.49
C GLY A 81 -5.54 -13.64 1.58
N ASP A 82 -4.47 -14.41 1.37
CA ASP A 82 -3.90 -15.30 2.38
C ASP A 82 -3.26 -14.46 3.50
N LYS A 83 -3.73 -14.66 4.74
CA LYS A 83 -3.25 -13.94 5.92
C LYS A 83 -1.72 -13.98 6.05
N ARG A 84 -1.08 -15.12 5.76
CA ARG A 84 0.38 -15.26 5.84
C ARG A 84 1.12 -14.38 4.84
N LYS A 85 0.51 -14.10 3.68
CA LYS A 85 1.09 -13.23 2.66
C LYS A 85 0.85 -11.77 2.98
N ILE A 86 -0.31 -11.43 3.52
CA ILE A 86 -0.61 -10.07 3.98
C ILE A 86 0.34 -9.66 5.11
N ASP A 87 0.55 -10.53 6.11
CA ASP A 87 1.45 -10.27 7.24
C ASP A 87 2.94 -10.12 6.83
N GLN A 88 3.30 -10.53 5.60
CA GLN A 88 4.65 -10.34 5.05
C GLN A 88 4.81 -9.00 4.33
N ILE A 89 3.71 -8.32 4.02
CA ILE A 89 3.73 -7.00 3.40
C ILE A 89 4.21 -6.01 4.44
N LYS A 90 5.17 -5.17 4.04
CA LYS A 90 5.61 -4.03 4.82
C LYS A 90 4.96 -2.78 4.26
N GLU A 91 4.08 -2.15 5.02
CA GLU A 91 3.32 -0.97 4.62
C GLU A 91 4.24 0.18 4.19
N GLU A 92 5.39 0.34 4.86
CA GLU A 92 6.44 1.33 4.57
C GLU A 92 7.04 1.23 3.15
N ASN A 93 6.99 0.05 2.53
CA ASN A 93 7.54 -0.16 1.18
C ASN A 93 6.45 -0.16 0.10
N LEU A 94 5.19 -0.09 0.50
CA LEU A 94 4.09 0.01 -0.45
C LEU A 94 3.97 1.45 -0.93
N ILE A 95 4.00 1.60 -2.25
CA ILE A 95 3.77 2.89 -2.91
C ILE A 95 2.51 2.74 -3.74
N VAL A 96 1.53 3.58 -3.44
CA VAL A 96 0.26 3.64 -4.14
C VAL A 96 0.38 4.75 -5.17
N VAL A 97 0.32 4.41 -6.45
CA VAL A 97 0.42 5.38 -7.55
C VAL A 97 -0.98 5.71 -8.04
N LEU A 98 -1.39 6.96 -7.87
CA LEU A 98 -2.67 7.47 -8.40
C LEU A 98 -2.44 8.11 -9.76
N ASP A 99 -3.10 7.60 -10.79
CA ASP A 99 -3.02 8.19 -12.13
C ASP A 99 -3.92 9.42 -12.25
N LEU A 100 -3.31 10.58 -12.48
CA LEU A 100 -3.96 11.88 -12.68
C LEU A 100 -3.63 12.46 -14.06
N THR A 101 -3.12 11.66 -15.00
CA THR A 101 -2.65 12.13 -16.32
C THR A 101 -3.77 12.79 -17.14
N ASP A 102 -5.01 12.29 -17.01
CA ASP A 102 -6.18 12.81 -17.73
C ASP A 102 -6.84 14.02 -17.03
N VAL A 103 -6.32 14.44 -15.88
CA VAL A 103 -6.92 15.50 -15.07
C VAL A 103 -6.34 16.86 -15.47
N GLN A 104 -7.23 17.77 -15.87
CA GLN A 104 -6.87 19.15 -16.18
C GLN A 104 -6.55 19.96 -14.92
N ALA A 105 -5.74 21.02 -15.08
CA ALA A 105 -5.40 21.94 -14.02
C ALA A 105 -6.63 22.59 -13.33
N GLY A 106 -6.47 22.91 -12.05
CA GLY A 106 -7.47 23.50 -11.17
C GLY A 106 -7.60 22.79 -9.82
N ASP A 107 -8.44 23.36 -8.95
CA ASP A 107 -8.83 22.75 -7.67
C ASP A 107 -9.94 21.72 -7.93
N ARG A 108 -9.64 20.44 -7.69
CA ARG A 108 -10.59 19.35 -7.97
C ARG A 108 -10.59 18.30 -6.87
N THR A 109 -11.75 17.72 -6.64
CA THR A 109 -11.89 16.53 -5.81
C THR A 109 -11.89 15.30 -6.70
N ILE A 110 -10.88 14.45 -6.56
CA ILE A 110 -10.71 13.22 -7.33
C ILE A 110 -11.18 12.04 -6.49
N GLN A 111 -11.96 11.16 -7.12
CA GLN A 111 -12.36 9.90 -6.50
C GLN A 111 -11.27 8.84 -6.75
N ILE A 112 -10.78 8.24 -5.67
CA ILE A 112 -9.81 7.15 -5.71
C ILE A 112 -10.58 5.83 -5.83
N THR A 113 -10.24 5.03 -6.82
CA THR A 113 -10.81 3.70 -7.06
C THR A 113 -9.67 2.69 -7.26
N SER A 114 -9.96 1.40 -7.10
CA SER A 114 -8.97 0.34 -7.35
C SER A 114 -8.52 0.27 -8.81
N GLU A 115 -9.24 0.91 -9.74
CA GLU A 115 -8.92 0.96 -11.17
C GLU A 115 -7.95 2.09 -11.55
N ASN A 116 -8.01 3.23 -10.85
CA ASN A 116 -7.12 4.38 -11.11
C ASN A 116 -5.87 4.39 -10.22
N VAL A 117 -5.79 3.43 -9.30
CA VAL A 117 -4.67 3.21 -8.41
C VAL A 117 -3.89 1.99 -8.85
N ASN A 118 -2.58 2.16 -8.95
CA ASN A 118 -1.64 1.06 -9.14
C ASN A 118 -0.84 0.83 -7.86
N VAL A 119 -0.85 -0.41 -7.36
CA VAL A 119 -0.10 -0.84 -6.18
C VAL A 119 0.51 -2.22 -6.44
N GLU A 120 1.78 -2.38 -6.08
CA GLU A 120 2.48 -3.66 -6.19
C GLU A 120 2.14 -4.55 -4.99
N LEU A 121 1.24 -5.52 -5.21
CA LEU A 121 0.83 -6.49 -4.18
C LEU A 121 1.38 -7.90 -4.47
N PRO A 122 1.69 -8.70 -3.44
CA PRO A 122 2.11 -10.09 -3.61
C PRO A 122 1.04 -10.94 -4.33
N THR A 123 1.49 -11.97 -5.06
CA THR A 123 0.58 -12.86 -5.78
C THR A 123 -0.44 -13.52 -4.84
N GLY A 124 -1.73 -13.33 -5.13
CA GLY A 124 -2.84 -13.87 -4.33
C GLY A 124 -3.39 -12.90 -3.27
N VAL A 125 -2.88 -11.67 -3.22
CA VAL A 125 -3.50 -10.54 -2.50
C VAL A 125 -4.15 -9.61 -3.53
N ARG A 126 -5.37 -9.16 -3.26
CA ARG A 126 -6.11 -8.24 -4.12
C ARG A 126 -6.49 -6.99 -3.34
N LEU A 127 -6.44 -5.85 -4.01
CA LEU A 127 -6.96 -4.59 -3.48
C LEU A 127 -8.48 -4.57 -3.67
N GLU A 128 -9.22 -4.39 -2.58
CA GLU A 128 -10.68 -4.24 -2.61
C GLU A 128 -11.07 -2.76 -2.59
N GLU A 129 -10.49 -1.98 -1.68
CA GLU A 129 -10.86 -0.58 -1.47
C GLU A 129 -9.65 0.26 -1.03
N VAL A 130 -9.70 1.55 -1.35
CA VAL A 130 -8.74 2.56 -0.89
C VAL A 130 -9.51 3.61 -0.09
N GLN A 131 -9.02 3.95 1.09
CA GLN A 131 -9.61 4.95 1.98
C GLN A 131 -8.59 6.07 2.28
N PRO A 132 -8.96 7.36 2.14
CA PRO A 132 -10.26 7.87 1.73
C PRO A 132 -10.53 7.67 0.22
N ASN A 133 -11.80 7.50 -0.13
CA ASN A 133 -12.23 7.34 -1.52
C ASN A 133 -12.25 8.67 -2.32
N LYS A 134 -12.02 9.81 -1.67
CA LYS A 134 -12.01 11.14 -2.28
C LYS A 134 -10.90 11.97 -1.67
N ILE A 135 -10.11 12.60 -2.54
CA ILE A 135 -9.07 13.53 -2.14
C ILE A 135 -9.22 14.84 -2.89
N ALA A 136 -8.97 15.95 -2.20
CA ALA A 136 -8.83 17.25 -2.85
C ALA A 136 -7.38 17.39 -3.34
N VAL A 137 -7.23 17.70 -4.62
CA VAL A 137 -5.94 17.95 -5.26
C VAL A 137 -5.98 19.31 -5.95
N LYS A 138 -4.88 20.03 -5.85
CA LYS A 138 -4.65 21.27 -6.57
C LYS A 138 -3.58 21.04 -7.63
N LEU A 139 -4.02 21.09 -8.88
CA LEU A 139 -3.16 20.88 -10.04
C LEU A 139 -2.91 22.23 -10.73
N GLU A 140 -1.66 22.55 -11.00
CA GLU A 140 -1.28 23.78 -11.70
C GLU A 140 -0.46 23.48 -12.95
N THR A 141 -0.64 24.29 -13.99
CA THR A 141 0.13 24.21 -15.22
C THR A 141 1.58 24.63 -14.98
N VAL A 142 2.51 23.82 -15.49
CA VAL A 142 3.93 24.15 -15.45
C VAL A 142 4.23 25.13 -16.57
N THR A 143 4.61 26.35 -16.21
CA THR A 143 5.00 27.40 -17.16
C THR A 143 6.51 27.61 -17.11
N GLU A 144 7.10 28.12 -18.19
CA GLU A 144 8.49 28.54 -18.24
C GLU A 144 8.57 30.05 -18.52
N ARG A 145 9.33 30.80 -17.71
CA ARG A 145 9.48 32.26 -17.87
C ARG A 145 10.92 32.70 -17.66
N GLU A 146 11.34 33.69 -18.43
CA GLU A 146 12.60 34.41 -18.19
C GLU A 146 12.39 35.53 -17.18
N ILE A 147 13.15 35.50 -16.08
CA ILE A 147 13.06 36.43 -14.96
C ILE A 147 14.39 37.18 -14.84
N ALA A 148 14.32 38.49 -14.60
CA ALA A 148 15.49 39.33 -14.42
C ALA A 148 16.09 39.14 -13.01
N VAL A 149 17.40 38.95 -12.92
CA VAL A 149 18.09 38.75 -11.64
C VAL A 149 18.28 40.10 -10.94
N LYS A 150 17.71 40.24 -9.74
CA LYS A 150 17.91 41.40 -8.87
C LYS A 150 19.00 41.12 -7.82
N VAL A 151 19.92 42.06 -7.65
CA VAL A 151 21.02 41.95 -6.69
C VAL A 151 20.68 42.69 -5.40
N GLU A 152 20.25 41.95 -4.40
CA GLU A 152 20.12 42.45 -3.03
C GLU A 152 21.48 42.34 -2.33
N THR A 153 21.86 43.39 -1.62
CA THR A 153 23.11 43.45 -0.85
C THR A 153 22.75 43.64 0.61
N GLU A 154 23.27 42.77 1.47
CA GLU A 154 23.08 42.87 2.91
C GLU A 154 24.31 43.52 3.58
N GLY A 155 24.07 44.27 4.65
CA GLY A 155 25.12 44.94 5.44
C GLY A 155 25.27 46.44 5.16
N ALA A 156 26.03 47.11 6.03
CA ALA A 156 26.38 48.51 5.88
C ALA A 156 27.73 48.65 5.18
N VAL A 157 27.82 49.59 4.24
CA VAL A 157 29.09 49.91 3.58
C VAL A 157 30.01 50.59 4.60
N PRO A 158 31.29 50.18 4.74
CA PRO A 158 32.23 50.81 5.67
C PRO A 158 32.39 52.32 5.40
N GLU A 159 32.74 53.08 6.45
CA GLU A 159 33.03 54.51 6.29
C GLU A 159 34.12 54.71 5.23
N ASN A 160 33.85 55.62 4.27
CA ASN A 160 34.68 55.95 3.09
C ASN A 160 34.60 54.98 1.90
N PHE A 161 33.64 54.06 1.86
CA PHE A 161 33.35 53.24 0.67
C PHE A 161 31.95 53.51 0.13
N GLU A 162 31.79 53.39 -1.19
CA GLU A 162 30.50 53.45 -1.88
C GLU A 162 30.40 52.31 -2.90
N VAL A 163 29.17 51.85 -3.19
CA VAL A 163 28.94 50.81 -4.18
C VAL A 163 28.93 51.44 -5.58
N TYR A 164 30.03 51.27 -6.32
CA TYR A 164 30.21 51.89 -7.64
C TYR A 164 29.34 51.27 -8.74
N SER A 165 29.22 49.93 -8.77
CA SER A 165 28.31 49.25 -9.70
C SER A 165 27.96 47.85 -9.22
N LYS A 166 26.80 47.35 -9.65
CA LYS A 166 26.37 45.96 -9.45
C LYS A 166 26.21 45.32 -10.82
N THR A 167 27.07 44.36 -11.16
CA THR A 167 26.97 43.60 -12.41
C THR A 167 26.68 42.15 -12.06
N VAL A 168 25.61 41.60 -12.64
CA VAL A 168 25.24 40.20 -12.47
C VAL A 168 25.18 39.55 -13.85
N ALA A 169 25.80 38.38 -13.97
CA ALA A 169 25.81 37.56 -15.16
C ALA A 169 25.43 36.13 -14.76
N PRO A 170 24.34 35.57 -15.29
CA PRO A 170 23.45 36.11 -16.33
C PRO A 170 22.43 37.15 -15.80
N GLN A 171 22.04 38.13 -16.64
CA GLN A 171 21.03 39.14 -16.29
C GLN A 171 19.60 38.58 -16.25
N LYS A 172 19.35 37.48 -16.97
CA LYS A 172 18.08 36.77 -17.02
C LYS A 172 18.31 35.28 -16.79
N VAL A 173 17.45 34.68 -16.00
CA VAL A 173 17.42 33.24 -15.78
C VAL A 173 16.07 32.69 -16.21
N ARG A 174 16.09 31.48 -16.75
CA ARG A 174 14.88 30.78 -17.17
C ARG A 174 14.45 29.85 -16.04
N VAL A 175 13.24 30.06 -15.55
CA VAL A 175 12.67 29.34 -14.42
C VAL A 175 11.43 28.57 -14.90
N ARG A 176 11.35 27.29 -14.52
CA ARG A 176 10.22 26.41 -14.78
C ARG A 176 9.59 25.99 -13.46
N GLY A 177 8.26 26.01 -13.38
CA GLY A 177 7.52 25.64 -12.17
C GLY A 177 6.03 25.98 -12.28
N PRO A 178 5.28 25.84 -11.17
CA PRO A 178 3.85 26.16 -11.14
C PRO A 178 3.58 27.61 -11.52
N GLU A 179 2.53 27.83 -12.31
CA GLU A 179 2.16 29.17 -12.79
C GLU A 179 2.01 30.19 -11.64
N SER A 180 1.43 29.78 -10.50
CA SER A 180 1.27 30.67 -9.35
C SER A 180 2.61 31.17 -8.78
N PHE A 181 3.62 30.32 -8.75
CA PHE A 181 4.96 30.64 -8.26
C PHE A 181 5.73 31.51 -9.26
N ILE A 182 5.57 31.27 -10.56
CA ILE A 182 6.20 32.12 -11.58
C ILE A 182 5.56 33.51 -11.66
N LYS A 183 4.27 33.63 -11.33
CA LYS A 183 3.56 34.91 -11.30
C LYS A 183 3.97 35.78 -10.11
N SER A 184 4.45 35.19 -9.01
CA SER A 184 4.89 35.90 -7.82
C SER A 184 6.35 36.37 -7.86
N LEU A 185 7.16 35.84 -8.79
CA LEU A 185 8.55 36.26 -9.06
C LEU A 185 8.61 37.51 -9.96
#